data_AF-A0A2V8G4G9-F1
#
_entry.id   AF-A0A2V8G4G9-F1
#
_cell.length_a   1.000
_cell.length_b   1.000
_cell.length_c   1.000
_cell.angle_alpha   90.00
_cell.angle_beta   90.00
_cell.angle_gamma   90.00
#
_symmetry.space_group_name_H-M   'P 1'
#
loop_
_entity.id
_entity.type
_entity.pdbx_description
1 polymer ?
#
loop_
_entity_poly.entity_id
_entity_poly.type
_entity_poly.pdbx_seq_one_letter_code
_entity_poly.pdbx_strand_id
1 'polypeptide(L)'
;MEATGRGHFAGVTMSVLQNQDFWWGEGDDMFFIDGETTPSIVGTGSEDYFLGAWDFGQHAFSYGLFGAPVKGDERAGSRSSVYRFHLDSPIPFTKSLRATIEHGHGNHRSDNFFSVAYWYQTEPHAAFPPLPAVDLRVPRLHPVGGPGSDTK
;
A
#
# COMPACT_ATOMS: atom_id res chain seq x y z
N MET A 1 -7.80 -1.07 -2.96
CA MET A 1 -8.57 -2.07 -3.75
C MET A 1 -10.02 -1.95 -3.37
N GLU A 2 -10.92 -2.03 -4.35
CA GLU A 2 -12.37 -2.03 -4.14
C GLU A 2 -13.00 -3.20 -4.91
N ALA A 3 -13.88 -3.95 -4.26
CA ALA A 3 -14.61 -5.06 -4.87
C ALA A 3 -16.04 -5.17 -4.32
N THR A 4 -16.94 -5.69 -5.15
CA THR A 4 -18.31 -6.06 -4.78
C THR A 4 -18.52 -7.54 -5.11
N GLY A 5 -19.17 -8.27 -4.20
CA GLY A 5 -19.38 -9.70 -4.27
C GLY A 5 -18.96 -10.41 -2.97
N ARG A 6 -18.83 -11.73 -3.05
CA ARG A 6 -18.33 -12.58 -1.96
C ARG A 6 -16.94 -13.08 -2.30
N GLY A 7 -15.99 -12.93 -1.39
CA GLY A 7 -14.60 -13.28 -1.65
C GLY A 7 -13.69 -13.15 -0.44
N HIS A 8 -12.40 -13.13 -0.71
CA HIS A 8 -11.37 -12.80 0.28
C HIS A 8 -10.17 -12.14 -0.37
N PHE A 9 -9.60 -11.17 0.32
CA PHE A 9 -8.34 -10.54 -0.04
C PHE A 9 -7.17 -11.48 0.30
N ALA A 10 -6.31 -11.71 -0.69
CA ALA A 10 -5.21 -12.66 -0.60
C ALA A 10 -3.84 -11.99 -0.44
N GLY A 11 -3.70 -10.69 -0.73
CA GLY A 11 -2.46 -9.97 -0.51
C GLY A 11 -2.27 -8.75 -1.40
N VAL A 12 -1.10 -8.12 -1.24
CA VAL A 12 -0.69 -6.95 -1.99
C VAL A 12 0.82 -6.93 -2.17
N THR A 13 1.25 -6.50 -3.35
CA THR A 13 2.60 -5.97 -3.58
C THR A 13 2.49 -4.46 -3.73
N MET A 14 3.34 -3.72 -3.04
CA MET A 14 3.37 -2.25 -3.09
C MET A 14 4.79 -1.76 -3.38
N SER A 15 4.89 -0.64 -4.08
CA SER A 15 6.17 0.05 -4.31
C SER A 15 5.98 1.54 -4.15
N VAL A 16 7.02 2.19 -3.65
CA VAL A 16 7.04 3.62 -3.36
C VAL A 16 8.25 4.23 -4.04
N LEU A 17 8.05 5.30 -4.80
CA LEU A 17 9.10 6.22 -5.20
C LEU A 17 8.89 7.52 -4.43
N GLN A 18 9.79 7.80 -3.49
CA GLN A 18 9.68 8.96 -2.63
C GLN A 18 9.92 10.25 -3.42
N ASN A 19 9.00 11.20 -3.30
CA ASN A 19 9.16 12.58 -3.74
C ASN A 19 9.76 13.46 -2.64
N GLN A 20 9.70 12.99 -1.38
CA GLN A 20 10.05 13.78 -0.19
C GLN A 20 11.00 13.02 0.72
N ASP A 21 11.84 13.75 1.47
CA ASP A 21 12.72 13.17 2.49
C ASP A 21 11.91 12.60 3.68
N PHE A 22 12.61 11.92 4.58
CA PHE A 22 12.09 11.22 5.76
C PHE A 22 11.25 9.99 5.45
N TRP A 23 10.90 9.24 6.48
CA TRP A 23 10.12 7.99 6.38
C TRP A 23 8.77 8.16 5.68
N TRP A 24 8.45 7.21 4.81
CA TRP A 24 7.20 7.19 4.04
C TRP A 24 6.08 6.38 4.67
N GLY A 25 6.44 5.45 5.56
CA GLY A 25 5.60 4.33 5.95
C GLY A 25 4.73 4.56 7.18
N GLU A 26 4.57 5.76 7.70
CA GLU A 26 3.68 6.03 8.86
C GLU A 26 2.17 5.90 8.55
N GLY A 27 1.79 5.38 7.38
CA GLY A 27 0.40 5.31 6.95
C GLY A 27 -0.28 4.00 7.36
N ASP A 28 -1.44 4.10 8.00
CA ASP A 28 -2.22 2.95 8.48
C ASP A 28 -2.95 2.23 7.34
N ASP A 29 -2.95 0.90 7.35
CA ASP A 29 -3.87 0.10 6.54
C ASP A 29 -5.28 0.12 7.16
N MET A 30 -6.30 0.19 6.32
CA MET A 30 -7.69 0.21 6.73
C MET A 30 -8.52 -0.68 5.83
N PHE A 31 -9.28 -1.60 6.43
CA PHE A 31 -10.22 -2.47 5.71
C PHE A 31 -11.66 -2.18 6.13
N PHE A 32 -12.47 -1.79 5.15
CA PHE A 32 -13.91 -1.60 5.27
C PHE A 32 -14.60 -2.81 4.65
N ILE A 33 -15.31 -3.59 5.47
CA ILE A 33 -15.89 -4.86 5.05
C ILE A 33 -17.40 -4.68 4.91
N ASP A 34 -17.97 -5.22 3.84
CA ASP A 34 -19.41 -5.33 3.60
C ASP A 34 -20.21 -4.01 3.71
N GLY A 35 -19.58 -2.90 3.31
CA GLY A 35 -20.21 -1.57 3.23
C GLY A 35 -20.12 -0.74 4.51
N GLU A 36 -19.26 -1.13 5.46
CA GLU A 36 -19.00 -0.36 6.67
C GLU A 36 -18.47 1.06 6.38
N THR A 37 -18.91 2.03 7.20
CA THR A 37 -18.42 3.42 7.13
C THR A 37 -17.19 3.66 7.98
N THR A 38 -16.98 2.83 9.01
CA THR A 38 -15.80 2.83 9.88
C THR A 38 -15.07 1.51 9.65
N PRO A 39 -13.74 1.51 9.42
CA PRO A 39 -13.02 0.28 9.13
C PRO A 39 -12.99 -0.65 10.35
N SER A 40 -13.21 -1.94 10.12
CA SER A 40 -13.14 -2.97 11.18
C SER A 40 -11.71 -3.40 11.49
N ILE A 41 -10.78 -3.19 10.55
CA ILE A 41 -9.35 -3.45 10.72
C ILE A 41 -8.64 -2.15 10.45
N VAL A 42 -7.86 -1.70 11.44
CA VAL A 42 -7.02 -0.50 11.38
C VAL A 42 -5.63 -0.89 11.86
N GLY A 43 -4.63 -0.60 11.04
CA GLY A 43 -3.23 -0.81 11.35
C GLY A 43 -2.62 0.30 12.19
N THR A 44 -1.29 0.34 12.18
CA THR A 44 -0.48 1.29 12.97
C THR A 44 0.68 1.92 12.19
N GLY A 45 0.87 1.49 10.94
CA GLY A 45 1.96 1.87 10.08
C GLY A 45 2.07 0.91 8.90
N SER A 46 2.64 1.37 7.81
CA SER A 46 2.86 0.59 6.60
C SER A 46 3.92 -0.48 6.85
N GLU A 47 5.03 -0.18 7.54
CA GLU A 47 6.01 -1.21 7.90
C GLU A 47 5.40 -2.28 8.79
N ASP A 48 4.56 -1.89 9.76
CA ASP A 48 3.87 -2.81 10.65
C ASP A 48 2.94 -3.73 9.85
N TYR A 49 2.19 -3.16 8.90
CA TYR A 49 1.37 -3.93 7.97
C TYR A 49 2.21 -4.93 7.16
N PHE A 50 3.41 -4.57 6.73
CA PHE A 50 4.32 -5.48 6.02
C PHE A 50 5.19 -6.34 6.95
N LEU A 51 4.80 -6.46 8.24
CA LEU A 51 5.46 -7.27 9.28
C LEU A 51 6.93 -6.90 9.51
N GLY A 52 7.22 -5.62 9.33
CA GLY A 52 8.43 -4.96 9.81
C GLY A 52 8.20 -4.26 11.15
N ALA A 53 9.12 -3.35 11.46
CA ALA A 53 9.05 -2.34 12.52
C ALA A 53 10.22 -1.36 12.31
N TRP A 54 10.15 -0.17 12.89
CA TRP A 54 11.26 0.81 12.91
C TRP A 54 11.87 1.05 11.53
N ASP A 55 11.04 1.46 10.56
CA ASP A 55 11.46 1.80 9.19
C ASP A 55 12.12 0.63 8.43
N PHE A 56 11.73 -0.61 8.75
CA PHE A 56 12.37 -1.86 8.33
C PHE A 56 13.84 -2.02 8.78
N GLY A 57 14.30 -1.21 9.73
CA GLY A 57 15.65 -1.24 10.27
C GLY A 57 16.72 -0.91 9.22
N GLN A 58 17.80 -1.70 9.18
CA GLN A 58 18.97 -1.42 8.33
C GLN A 58 19.05 -2.28 7.06
N HIS A 59 18.20 -3.29 6.92
CA HIS A 59 18.36 -4.31 5.89
C HIS A 59 17.04 -4.65 5.19
N ALA A 60 17.13 -4.89 3.88
CA ALA A 60 16.06 -5.53 3.12
C ALA A 60 15.86 -6.97 3.60
N PHE A 61 14.64 -7.49 3.47
CA PHE A 61 14.30 -8.85 3.84
C PHE A 61 13.25 -9.46 2.91
N SER A 62 13.19 -10.78 2.83
CA SER A 62 12.25 -11.51 1.98
C SER A 62 11.90 -12.87 2.58
N TYR A 63 10.69 -12.99 3.12
CA TYR A 63 10.14 -14.24 3.63
C TYR A 63 9.09 -14.81 2.67
N GLY A 64 8.60 -16.02 2.92
CA GLY A 64 7.69 -16.69 1.99
C GLY A 64 6.41 -15.91 1.69
N LEU A 65 5.84 -15.21 2.68
CA LEU A 65 4.56 -14.51 2.56
C LEU A 65 4.66 -13.00 2.71
N PHE A 66 5.78 -12.46 3.17
CA PHE A 66 5.95 -11.01 3.35
C PHE A 66 7.41 -10.60 3.19
N GLY A 67 7.66 -9.32 2.90
CA GLY A 67 9.02 -8.85 2.69
C GLY A 67 9.11 -7.38 2.32
N ALA A 68 10.29 -6.83 2.52
CA ALA A 68 10.75 -5.55 1.96
C ALA A 68 12.03 -5.79 1.14
N PRO A 69 11.94 -6.47 -0.04
CA PRO A 69 13.11 -6.84 -0.85
C PRO A 69 13.89 -5.65 -1.39
N VAL A 70 13.22 -4.51 -1.57
CA VAL A 70 13.85 -3.23 -1.91
C VAL A 70 13.55 -2.27 -0.77
N LYS A 71 14.58 -1.88 -0.03
CA LYS A 71 14.49 -0.87 1.01
C LYS A 71 15.24 0.37 0.54
N GLY A 72 14.51 1.48 0.37
CA GLY A 72 15.10 2.77 0.07
C GLY A 72 15.65 3.46 1.33
N ASP A 73 16.51 4.45 1.12
CA ASP A 73 16.83 5.42 2.16
C ASP A 73 15.65 6.38 2.35
N GLU A 74 15.57 7.06 3.48
CA GLU A 74 14.52 8.04 3.78
C GLU A 74 14.77 9.40 3.10
N ARG A 75 14.88 9.38 1.77
CA ARG A 75 15.25 10.54 0.93
C ARG A 75 14.45 10.56 -0.36
N ALA A 76 14.22 11.76 -0.89
CA ALA A 76 13.63 11.93 -2.21
C ALA A 76 14.44 11.18 -3.28
N GLY A 77 13.75 10.46 -4.17
CA GLY A 77 14.34 9.61 -5.20
C GLY A 77 14.56 8.15 -4.77
N SER A 78 14.50 7.85 -3.47
CA SER A 78 14.57 6.48 -2.97
C SER A 78 13.39 5.64 -3.41
N ARG A 79 13.64 4.33 -3.53
CA ARG A 79 12.65 3.34 -3.94
C ARG A 79 12.52 2.27 -2.89
N SER A 80 11.29 1.92 -2.56
CA SER A 80 10.97 0.80 -1.69
C SER A 80 9.98 -0.12 -2.40
N SER A 81 10.10 -1.43 -2.19
CA SER A 81 9.15 -2.43 -2.66
C SER A 81 8.90 -3.42 -1.54
N VAL A 82 7.63 -3.67 -1.28
CA VAL A 82 7.14 -4.47 -0.14
C VAL A 82 6.02 -5.40 -0.60
N TYR A 83 5.83 -6.50 0.10
CA TYR A 83 4.72 -7.42 -0.16
C TYR A 83 4.22 -8.08 1.11
N ARG A 84 2.93 -8.43 1.12
CA ARG A 84 2.31 -9.30 2.12
C ARG A 84 1.18 -10.10 1.48
N PHE A 85 1.20 -11.40 1.70
CA PHE A 85 0.18 -12.36 1.29
C PHE A 85 -0.50 -12.96 2.51
N HIS A 86 -1.82 -12.88 2.53
CA HIS A 86 -2.70 -13.34 3.61
C HIS A 86 -3.23 -14.75 3.32
N LEU A 87 -2.33 -15.69 3.01
CA LEU A 87 -2.74 -17.06 2.62
C LEU A 87 -3.21 -17.89 3.83
N ASP A 88 -2.62 -17.66 5.00
CA ASP A 88 -2.98 -18.30 6.27
C ASP A 88 -4.03 -17.51 7.06
N SER A 89 -4.20 -16.23 6.73
CA SER A 89 -5.01 -15.26 7.46
C SER A 89 -5.80 -14.35 6.50
N PRO A 90 -6.62 -14.92 5.59
CA PRO A 90 -7.33 -14.13 4.58
C PRO A 90 -8.29 -13.13 5.23
N ILE A 91 -8.53 -12.01 4.55
CA ILE A 91 -9.54 -11.01 4.95
C ILE A 91 -10.81 -11.26 4.11
N PRO A 92 -11.83 -11.95 4.65
CA PRO A 92 -13.03 -12.31 3.91
C PRO A 92 -14.03 -11.17 3.81
N PHE A 93 -14.88 -11.21 2.80
CA PHE A 93 -16.02 -10.31 2.63
C PHE A 93 -17.19 -11.03 1.95
N THR A 94 -18.43 -10.60 2.21
CA THR A 94 -19.64 -11.24 1.69
C THR A 94 -20.45 -10.37 0.73
N LYS A 95 -20.27 -9.06 0.78
CA LYS A 95 -20.93 -8.05 -0.06
C LYS A 95 -19.92 -7.15 -0.76
N SER A 96 -18.90 -6.67 -0.05
CA SER A 96 -17.91 -5.76 -0.62
C SER A 96 -16.66 -5.65 0.25
N LEU A 97 -15.57 -5.21 -0.37
CA LEU A 97 -14.35 -4.86 0.33
C LEU A 97 -13.84 -3.53 -0.21
N ARG A 98 -13.45 -2.63 0.70
CA ARG A 98 -12.56 -1.51 0.38
C ARG A 98 -11.35 -1.59 1.29
N ALA A 99 -10.20 -1.86 0.68
CA ALA A 99 -8.90 -1.91 1.34
C ALA A 99 -8.07 -0.69 0.93
N THR A 100 -7.66 0.11 1.91
CA THR A 100 -6.88 1.34 1.74
C THR A 100 -5.65 1.31 2.62
N ILE A 101 -4.66 2.14 2.29
CA ILE A 101 -3.52 2.44 3.14
C ILE A 101 -3.26 3.94 3.04
N GLU A 102 -3.00 4.60 4.16
CA GLU A 102 -2.67 6.03 4.12
C GLU A 102 -1.31 6.25 3.45
N HIS A 103 -1.13 7.42 2.83
CA HIS A 103 0.16 7.85 2.30
C HIS A 103 0.85 8.76 3.32
N GLY A 104 1.53 8.12 4.28
CA GLY A 104 2.01 8.73 5.53
C GLY A 104 0.86 9.09 6.48
N HIS A 105 1.18 9.34 7.75
CA HIS A 105 0.17 9.61 8.80
C HIS A 105 -0.85 10.68 8.39
N GLY A 106 -2.15 10.35 8.37
CA GLY A 106 -3.17 11.32 7.98
C GLY A 106 -3.03 11.81 6.54
N ASN A 107 -2.44 10.99 5.67
CA ASN A 107 -2.28 11.23 4.23
C ASN A 107 -1.42 12.46 3.88
N HIS A 108 -0.45 12.80 4.75
CA HIS A 108 0.33 14.03 4.62
C HIS A 108 1.42 13.97 3.54
N ARG A 109 1.76 12.79 3.01
CA ARG A 109 2.84 12.63 2.02
C ARG A 109 2.31 12.64 0.59
N SER A 110 3.14 13.12 -0.32
CA SER A 110 2.87 13.21 -1.76
C SER A 110 3.83 12.35 -2.58
N ASP A 111 4.23 11.19 -2.07
CA ASP A 111 5.07 10.23 -2.79
C ASP A 111 4.29 9.47 -3.88
N ASN A 112 5.01 8.78 -4.76
CA ASN A 112 4.37 7.93 -5.77
C ASN A 112 4.17 6.53 -5.21
N PHE A 113 2.92 6.14 -4.97
CA PHE A 113 2.55 4.80 -4.52
C PHE A 113 2.00 3.97 -5.69
N PHE A 114 2.50 2.74 -5.80
CA PHE A 114 2.08 1.76 -6.81
C PHE A 114 1.71 0.47 -6.10
N SER A 115 0.57 -0.14 -6.45
CA SER A 115 0.18 -1.40 -5.84
C SER A 115 -0.51 -2.34 -6.83
N VAL A 116 -0.40 -3.64 -6.53
CA VAL A 116 -1.20 -4.70 -7.14
C VAL A 116 -1.82 -5.48 -6.00
N ALA A 117 -3.16 -5.50 -5.96
CA ALA A 117 -3.92 -6.29 -5.02
C ALA A 117 -4.30 -7.63 -5.63
N TYR A 118 -4.25 -8.69 -4.83
CA TYR A 118 -4.61 -10.05 -5.20
C TYR A 118 -5.79 -10.49 -4.33
N TRP A 119 -6.84 -11.02 -4.95
CA TRP A 119 -8.02 -11.51 -4.23
C TRP A 119 -8.76 -12.55 -5.06
N TYR A 120 -9.62 -13.32 -4.40
CA TYR A 120 -10.57 -14.22 -5.04
C TYR A 120 -11.98 -13.77 -4.72
N GLN A 121 -12.89 -13.93 -5.67
CA GLN A 121 -14.32 -13.73 -5.45
C GLN A 121 -15.17 -14.61 -6.35
N THR A 122 -16.44 -14.76 -6.00
CA THR A 122 -17.45 -15.39 -6.85
C THR A 122 -17.83 -14.48 -8.02
N GLU A 123 -18.10 -15.07 -9.18
CA GLU A 123 -18.66 -14.38 -10.33
C GLU A 123 -20.17 -14.15 -10.21
N PRO A 124 -20.72 -13.10 -10.85
CA PRO A 124 -20.00 -12.09 -11.64
C PRO A 124 -19.30 -11.05 -10.75
N HIS A 125 -18.08 -10.66 -11.12
CA HIS A 125 -17.41 -9.50 -10.53
C HIS A 125 -17.79 -8.18 -11.21
N ALA A 126 -17.60 -7.06 -10.51
CA ALA A 126 -17.72 -5.73 -11.11
C ALA A 126 -16.63 -5.52 -12.18
N ALA A 127 -16.94 -4.79 -13.26
CA ALA A 127 -15.94 -4.48 -14.27
C ALA A 127 -14.76 -3.70 -13.68
N PHE A 128 -13.54 -4.03 -14.10
CA PHE A 128 -12.36 -3.29 -13.67
C PHE A 128 -12.35 -1.88 -14.28
N PRO A 129 -11.90 -0.86 -13.53
CA PRO A 129 -11.61 0.44 -14.13
C PRO A 129 -10.52 0.27 -15.20
N PRO A 130 -10.53 1.08 -16.26
CA PRO A 130 -9.47 1.06 -17.26
C PRO A 130 -8.14 1.40 -16.58
N LEU A 131 -7.07 0.75 -17.03
CA LEU A 131 -5.73 1.15 -16.60
C LEU A 131 -5.45 2.59 -17.04
N PRO A 132 -4.77 3.41 -16.22
CA PRO A 132 -4.29 4.72 -16.64
C PRO A 132 -3.46 4.65 -17.93
N ALA A 133 -3.28 5.77 -18.62
CA ALA A 133 -2.37 5.83 -19.76
C ALA A 133 -0.93 5.42 -19.34
N VAL A 134 -0.13 4.94 -20.28
CA VAL A 134 1.20 4.37 -19.98
C VAL A 134 2.12 5.41 -19.33
N ASP A 135 2.09 6.64 -19.83
CA ASP A 135 2.85 7.78 -19.32
C ASP A 135 2.53 8.12 -17.84
N LEU A 136 1.29 7.89 -17.41
CA LEU A 136 0.86 8.05 -16.01
C LEU A 136 1.29 6.91 -15.09
N ARG A 137 1.82 5.81 -15.67
CA ARG A 137 2.26 4.62 -14.92
C ARG A 137 3.78 4.44 -14.90
N VAL A 138 4.53 5.33 -15.56
CA VAL A 138 6.00 5.33 -15.50
C VAL A 138 6.42 6.11 -14.25
N PRO A 139 7.15 5.50 -13.28
CA PRO A 139 7.58 6.20 -12.08
C PRO A 139 8.49 7.38 -12.40
N ARG A 140 8.18 8.56 -11.85
CA ARG A 140 8.98 9.78 -11.98
C ARG A 140 9.06 10.49 -10.64
N LEU A 141 10.17 11.20 -10.42
CA LEU A 141 10.30 12.09 -9.28
C LEU A 141 9.56 13.40 -9.58
N HIS A 142 8.74 13.85 -8.64
CA HIS A 142 8.00 15.09 -8.73
C HIS A 142 8.48 16.08 -7.67
N PRO A 143 8.77 17.34 -8.02
CA PRO A 143 8.97 18.38 -7.02
C PRO A 143 7.62 18.69 -6.35
N VAL A 144 7.49 18.32 -5.09
CA VAL A 144 6.29 18.53 -4.28
C VAL A 144 6.65 19.29 -3.01
N GLY A 145 5.68 19.97 -2.38
CA GLY A 145 5.87 20.57 -1.05
C GLY A 145 5.64 19.54 0.07
N GLY A 146 6.11 19.86 1.28
CA GLY A 146 5.90 19.04 2.49
C GLY A 146 7.22 18.58 3.13
N PRO A 147 7.23 17.53 3.96
CA PRO A 147 8.37 17.15 4.81
C PRO A 147 9.69 17.05 4.03
N GLY A 148 10.72 17.75 4.51
CA GLY A 148 12.08 17.72 3.95
C GLY A 148 12.21 18.14 2.48
N SER A 149 11.15 18.68 1.90
CA SER A 149 11.17 19.29 0.57
C SER A 149 11.54 20.76 0.73
N ASP A 150 12.82 21.04 1.02
CA ASP A 150 13.32 22.41 1.02
C ASP A 150 13.27 22.93 -0.41
N THR A 151 12.49 23.99 -0.63
CA THR A 151 12.52 24.77 -1.88
C THR A 151 13.95 25.28 -2.10
N LYS A 152 14.72 24.61 -2.96
CA LYS A 152 15.89 25.19 -3.61
C LYS A 152 15.65 25.26 -5.11
#